data_AF-A0A9E3VL60-F1
#
_entry.id   AF-A0A9E3VL60-F1
#
_cell.length_a   1.000
_cell.length_b   1.000
_cell.length_c   1.000
_cell.angle_alpha   90.00
_cell.angle_beta   90.00
_cell.angle_gamma   90.00
#
_symmetry.space_group_name_H-M   'P 1'
#
loop_
_entity.id
_entity.type
_entity.pdbx_description
1 polymer ?
#
loop_
_entity_poly.entity_id
_entity_poly.type
_entity_poly.pdbx_seq_one_letter_code
_entity_poly.pdbx_strand_id
1 'polypeptide(L)'
;YGDIAKLNEAWEAKFTSFDQVETFLPETAMTKRQRIDFANWYMGAMSDWCEKWAIWSREALPNTQIHQSSGGWGPVQIGTDYSYQARSMARIKGGIRLTNESDDYPDNFTITRMAASAARFYGAQLGYEPGGFGSMRGVMARLYNAVSTGAVHLFYYLGNLTANDQAIDAWMKHGKLLDQRAKPVIEVGAFYSDTALKLDDEVVRYRWGSTFFTVARAFRELFDFDYVSEQMISDGALPRYKILVFAWGPVTEKPVLERIDQWVRNGGTVIFGPRSRGNPITVEGDSSICDRWLAGDTGKGRAIVWHGDLIPSGYFAEFVRDIITRTESVNPRVRAAAKMDKPNTVFWSVLENGKVAMLNFNGKPATVKLASGKVVTMGPYEPMMVE
;
A
#
# COMPACT_ATOMS: atom_id res chain seq x y z
N TYR A 1 10.45 25.14 12.53
CA TYR A 1 11.62 25.62 13.27
C TYR A 1 11.33 26.77 14.23
N GLY A 2 10.60 27.81 13.82
CA GLY A 2 10.24 28.94 14.71
C GLY A 2 11.39 29.92 15.01
N ASP A 3 12.63 29.53 14.70
CA ASP A 3 13.86 30.33 14.81
C ASP A 3 14.88 29.81 13.79
N ILE A 4 15.66 30.71 13.18
CA ILE A 4 16.68 30.38 12.17
C ILE A 4 17.83 29.58 12.77
N ALA A 5 18.17 29.81 14.05
CA ALA A 5 19.23 29.07 14.72
C ALA A 5 18.91 27.57 14.82
N LYS A 6 17.64 27.22 15.07
CA LYS A 6 17.18 25.83 15.11
C LYS A 6 17.18 25.15 13.73
N LEU A 7 16.89 25.91 12.67
CA LEU A 7 17.02 25.40 11.31
C LEU A 7 18.50 25.14 10.99
N ASN A 8 19.38 26.09 11.30
CA ASN A 8 20.82 25.94 11.11
C ASN A 8 21.39 24.74 11.84
N GLU A 9 20.96 24.49 13.08
CA GLU A 9 21.34 23.31 13.84
C GLU A 9 20.89 22.02 13.13
N ALA A 10 19.63 21.95 12.69
CA ALA A 10 19.08 20.77 12.04
C ALA A 10 19.63 20.50 10.64
N TRP A 11 19.97 21.56 9.89
CA TRP A 11 20.47 21.49 8.52
C TRP A 11 22.00 21.59 8.44
N GLU A 12 22.68 21.72 9.57
CA GLU A 12 24.12 22.04 9.65
C GLU A 12 24.51 23.25 8.78
N ALA A 13 23.63 24.25 8.76
CA ALA A 13 23.73 25.44 7.92
C ALA A 13 24.13 26.70 8.71
N LYS A 14 24.31 27.82 8.01
CA LYS A 14 24.75 29.10 8.59
C LYS A 14 23.98 30.30 8.02
N PHE A 15 22.67 30.16 7.88
CA PHE A 15 21.80 31.26 7.44
C PHE A 15 21.65 32.31 8.53
N THR A 16 21.66 33.58 8.17
CA THR A 16 21.42 34.70 9.11
C THR A 16 19.94 35.09 9.18
N SER A 17 19.12 34.64 8.24
CA SER A 17 17.67 34.84 8.21
C SER A 17 16.98 33.79 7.35
N PHE A 18 15.65 33.64 7.47
CA PHE A 18 14.88 32.72 6.64
C PHE A 18 14.86 33.12 5.15
N ASP A 19 15.04 34.40 4.82
CA ASP A 19 15.04 34.90 3.44
C ASP A 19 16.23 34.37 2.60
N GLN A 20 17.25 33.82 3.25
CA GLN A 20 18.39 33.18 2.59
C GLN A 20 18.14 31.70 2.24
N VAL A 21 17.02 31.12 2.68
CA VAL A 21 16.71 29.71 2.42
C VAL A 21 16.06 29.60 1.04
N GLU A 22 16.82 29.07 0.09
CA GLU A 22 16.35 28.80 -1.27
C GLU A 22 15.94 27.33 -1.47
N THR A 23 15.19 27.06 -2.54
CA THR A 23 14.93 25.69 -2.99
C THR A 23 16.20 25.04 -3.52
N PHE A 24 16.31 23.72 -3.37
CA PHE A 24 17.45 22.93 -3.84
C PHE A 24 16.98 21.57 -4.38
N LEU A 25 17.87 20.85 -5.05
CA LEU A 25 17.58 19.47 -5.47
C LEU A 25 17.73 18.54 -4.26
N PRO A 26 16.80 17.59 -4.01
CA PRO A 26 16.89 16.68 -2.87
C PRO A 26 18.23 15.94 -2.75
N GLU A 27 18.87 15.64 -3.89
CA GLU A 27 20.18 14.97 -3.96
C GLU A 27 21.34 15.86 -3.49
N THR A 28 21.17 17.19 -3.42
CA THR A 28 22.17 18.14 -2.91
C THR A 28 21.96 18.52 -1.45
N ALA A 29 21.00 17.90 -0.75
CA ALA A 29 20.79 18.12 0.67
C ALA A 29 22.02 17.65 1.48
N MET A 30 22.49 18.50 2.39
CA MET A 30 23.65 18.25 3.24
C MET A 30 23.33 17.33 4.41
N THR A 31 22.09 17.36 4.90
CA THR A 31 21.62 16.47 5.98
C THR A 31 20.34 15.74 5.59
N LYS A 32 20.09 14.59 6.24
CA LYS A 32 18.82 13.85 6.12
C LYS A 32 17.61 14.74 6.43
N ARG A 33 17.74 15.57 7.46
CA ARG A 33 16.68 16.48 7.92
C ARG A 33 16.38 17.56 6.88
N GLN A 34 17.42 18.17 6.30
CA GLN A 34 17.26 19.10 5.18
C GLN A 34 16.52 18.46 3.99
N ARG A 35 16.87 17.23 3.62
CA ARG A 35 16.19 16.49 2.55
C ARG A 35 14.71 16.23 2.86
N ILE A 36 14.42 15.76 4.07
CA ILE A 36 13.05 15.48 4.52
C ILE A 36 12.21 16.75 4.54
N ASP A 37 12.75 17.87 5.02
CA ASP A 37 12.00 19.12 5.10
C ASP A 37 11.65 19.67 3.72
N PHE A 38 12.57 19.61 2.76
CA PHE A 38 12.27 19.95 1.39
C PHE A 38 11.19 19.05 0.80
N ALA A 39 11.31 17.74 0.99
CA ALA A 39 10.33 16.78 0.49
C ALA A 39 8.95 16.98 1.15
N ASN A 40 8.90 17.29 2.44
CA ASN A 40 7.67 17.60 3.17
C ASN A 40 7.03 18.88 2.65
N TRP A 41 7.81 19.94 2.43
CA TRP A 41 7.32 21.18 1.83
C TRP A 41 6.75 20.93 0.43
N TYR A 42 7.51 20.24 -0.44
CA TYR A 42 7.10 19.98 -1.81
C TYR A 42 5.82 19.13 -1.88
N MET A 43 5.80 17.98 -1.19
CA MET A 43 4.63 17.09 -1.17
C MET A 43 3.42 17.76 -0.51
N GLY A 44 3.65 18.53 0.55
CA GLY A 44 2.61 19.32 1.22
C GLY A 44 1.99 20.36 0.29
N ALA A 45 2.81 21.15 -0.40
CA ALA A 45 2.33 22.17 -1.33
C ALA A 45 1.50 21.57 -2.49
N MET A 46 1.95 20.44 -3.05
CA MET A 46 1.20 19.71 -4.08
C MET A 46 -0.15 19.20 -3.56
N SER A 47 -0.14 18.67 -2.33
CA SER A 47 -1.34 18.13 -1.69
C SER A 47 -2.35 19.21 -1.32
N ASP A 48 -1.90 20.33 -0.77
CA ASP A 48 -2.71 21.52 -0.48
C ASP A 48 -3.39 22.05 -1.73
N TRP A 49 -2.66 22.07 -2.86
CA TRP A 49 -3.22 22.50 -4.13
C TRP A 49 -4.34 21.56 -4.61
N CYS A 50 -4.14 20.25 -4.52
CA CYS A 50 -5.17 19.27 -4.83
C CYS A 50 -6.41 19.41 -3.93
N GLU A 51 -6.23 19.59 -2.61
CA GLU A 51 -7.34 19.75 -1.68
C GLU A 51 -8.17 21.01 -1.98
N LYS A 52 -7.52 22.14 -2.31
CA LYS A 52 -8.23 23.37 -2.72
C LYS A 52 -9.12 23.12 -3.93
N TRP A 53 -8.60 22.48 -4.98
CA TRP A 53 -9.40 22.13 -6.15
C TRP A 53 -10.56 21.20 -5.83
N ALA A 54 -10.34 20.23 -4.94
CA ALA A 54 -11.39 19.32 -4.49
C ALA A 54 -12.51 20.07 -3.76
N ILE A 55 -12.16 21.00 -2.86
CA ILE A 55 -13.11 21.84 -2.12
C ILE A 55 -13.90 22.73 -3.09
N TRP A 56 -13.23 23.49 -3.95
CA TRP A 56 -13.90 24.36 -4.93
C TRP A 56 -14.82 23.58 -5.87
N SER A 57 -14.39 22.38 -6.30
CA SER A 57 -15.22 21.51 -7.13
C SER A 57 -16.48 21.07 -6.39
N ARG A 58 -16.38 20.73 -5.10
CA ARG A 58 -17.53 20.35 -4.28
C ARG A 58 -18.47 21.53 -4.04
N GLU A 59 -17.95 22.73 -3.81
CA GLU A 59 -18.76 23.95 -3.66
C GLU A 59 -19.54 24.27 -4.93
N ALA A 60 -18.89 24.18 -6.10
CA ALA A 60 -19.52 24.43 -7.39
C ALA A 60 -20.48 23.32 -7.82
N LEU A 61 -20.23 22.07 -7.43
CA LEU A 61 -20.97 20.87 -7.85
C LEU A 61 -21.40 20.02 -6.63
N PRO A 62 -22.28 20.53 -5.75
CA PRO A 62 -22.55 19.95 -4.43
C PRO A 62 -23.07 18.51 -4.47
N ASN A 63 -23.82 18.14 -5.50
CA ASN A 63 -24.46 16.83 -5.63
C ASN A 63 -23.78 15.90 -6.64
N THR A 64 -22.66 16.32 -7.24
CA THR A 64 -21.96 15.53 -8.25
C THR A 64 -20.97 14.58 -7.61
N GLN A 65 -20.80 13.37 -8.17
CA GLN A 65 -19.70 12.49 -7.75
C GLN A 65 -18.38 13.07 -8.25
N ILE A 66 -17.45 13.30 -7.32
CA ILE A 66 -16.14 13.88 -7.63
C ILE A 66 -15.08 12.83 -7.31
N HIS A 67 -14.27 12.49 -8.31
CA HIS A 67 -13.08 11.67 -8.14
C HIS A 67 -11.86 12.49 -8.56
N GLN A 68 -10.87 12.57 -7.67
CA GLN A 68 -9.57 13.10 -8.02
C GLN A 68 -8.79 12.03 -8.77
N SER A 69 -8.38 12.32 -10.00
CA SER A 69 -7.47 11.45 -10.74
C SER A 69 -6.09 11.53 -10.11
N SER A 70 -5.53 10.38 -9.77
CA SER A 70 -4.21 10.27 -9.14
C SER A 70 -3.38 9.24 -9.87
N GLY A 71 -2.17 9.65 -10.25
CA GLY A 71 -1.23 8.82 -10.97
C GLY A 71 0.13 8.72 -10.27
N GLY A 72 0.98 7.84 -10.78
CA GLY A 72 2.29 7.52 -10.23
C GLY A 72 2.26 6.25 -9.40
N TRP A 73 3.33 6.05 -8.63
CA TRP A 73 3.50 4.90 -7.74
C TRP A 73 4.14 5.30 -6.40
N GLY A 74 3.99 6.58 -6.03
CA GLY A 74 4.42 7.12 -4.74
C GLY A 74 5.80 7.79 -4.62
N PRO A 75 6.73 7.82 -5.60
CA PRO A 75 8.00 8.53 -5.38
C PRO A 75 7.77 10.03 -5.24
N VAL A 76 8.61 10.68 -4.41
CA VAL A 76 8.49 12.11 -4.06
C VAL A 76 8.39 12.97 -5.31
N GLN A 77 9.19 12.70 -6.34
CA GLN A 77 9.28 13.53 -7.55
C GLN A 77 7.96 13.61 -8.35
N ILE A 78 7.00 12.71 -8.13
CA ILE A 78 5.69 12.76 -8.78
C ILE A 78 4.72 13.72 -8.06
N GLY A 79 4.96 14.05 -6.78
CA GLY A 79 4.12 14.97 -6.02
C GLY A 79 2.78 14.39 -5.57
N THR A 80 2.57 13.07 -5.74
CA THR A 80 1.31 12.39 -5.35
C THR A 80 1.43 11.80 -3.95
N ASP A 81 0.82 12.43 -2.95
CA ASP A 81 0.60 11.83 -1.62
C ASP A 81 -0.78 11.18 -1.57
N TYR A 82 -0.81 9.84 -1.71
CA TYR A 82 -2.05 9.08 -1.69
C TYR A 82 -2.77 9.11 -0.34
N SER A 83 -2.04 9.23 0.77
CA SER A 83 -2.64 9.29 2.11
C SER A 83 -3.34 10.62 2.32
N TYR A 84 -2.67 11.71 1.96
CA TYR A 84 -3.23 13.05 2.04
C TYR A 84 -4.44 13.22 1.13
N GLN A 85 -4.33 12.78 -0.13
CA GLN A 85 -5.43 12.85 -1.10
C GLN A 85 -6.65 12.08 -0.60
N ALA A 86 -6.46 10.88 -0.02
CA ALA A 86 -7.57 10.09 0.49
C ALA A 86 -8.26 10.79 1.67
N ARG A 87 -7.49 11.34 2.60
CA ARG A 87 -8.00 12.11 3.74
C ARG A 87 -8.79 13.34 3.28
N SER A 88 -8.26 14.08 2.31
CA SER A 88 -8.90 15.29 1.76
C SER A 88 -10.19 14.96 1.01
N MET A 89 -10.16 13.97 0.13
CA MET A 89 -11.34 13.54 -0.63
C MET A 89 -12.43 12.97 0.27
N ALA A 90 -12.08 12.30 1.38
CA ALA A 90 -13.06 11.83 2.36
C ALA A 90 -13.86 12.97 3.00
N ARG A 91 -13.21 14.11 3.34
CA ARG A 91 -13.88 15.29 3.95
C ARG A 91 -15.00 15.84 3.10
N ILE A 92 -14.84 15.80 1.77
CA ILE A 92 -15.81 16.31 0.81
C ILE A 92 -16.72 15.21 0.21
N LYS A 93 -16.71 14.01 0.81
CA LYS A 93 -17.45 12.82 0.33
C LYS A 93 -17.16 12.48 -1.14
N GLY A 94 -15.91 12.66 -1.55
CA GLY A 94 -15.42 12.31 -2.89
C GLY A 94 -14.63 11.00 -2.89
N GLY A 95 -13.94 10.76 -4.00
CA GLY A 95 -13.07 9.60 -4.17
C GLY A 95 -11.74 9.89 -4.86
N ILE A 96 -10.91 8.87 -4.94
CA ILE A 96 -9.68 8.87 -5.75
C ILE A 96 -9.86 7.86 -6.89
N ARG A 97 -9.43 8.23 -8.10
CA ARG A 97 -9.34 7.33 -9.25
C ARG A 97 -7.89 7.15 -9.67
N LEU A 98 -7.40 5.91 -9.62
CA LEU A 98 -6.01 5.58 -9.90
C LEU A 98 -5.80 5.27 -11.37
N THR A 99 -4.86 5.95 -12.01
CA THR A 99 -4.67 5.96 -13.48
C THR A 99 -3.52 5.09 -13.97
N ASN A 100 -3.11 4.10 -13.17
CA ASN A 100 -1.80 3.44 -13.31
C ASN A 100 -1.86 1.99 -13.77
N GLU A 101 -3.06 1.41 -13.82
CA GLU A 101 -3.19 -0.03 -13.98
C GLU A 101 -2.96 -0.47 -15.43
N SER A 102 -2.08 -1.46 -15.59
CA SER A 102 -1.61 -2.04 -16.84
C SER A 102 -2.07 -3.49 -16.97
N ASP A 103 -1.36 -4.26 -17.80
CA ASP A 103 -1.62 -5.67 -18.07
C ASP A 103 -0.84 -6.63 -17.13
N ASP A 104 -0.39 -6.14 -15.97
CA ASP A 104 0.34 -6.88 -14.94
C ASP A 104 -0.35 -6.70 -13.57
N TYR A 105 -1.04 -7.72 -13.07
CA TYR A 105 -1.77 -7.63 -11.81
C TYR A 105 -0.88 -7.41 -10.57
N PRO A 106 0.20 -8.20 -10.34
CA PRO A 106 1.13 -7.94 -9.24
C PRO A 106 1.61 -6.49 -9.19
N ASP A 107 1.97 -5.93 -10.34
CA ASP A 107 2.42 -4.55 -10.41
C ASP A 107 1.28 -3.55 -10.17
N ASN A 108 0.11 -3.77 -10.78
CA ASN A 108 -1.10 -2.97 -10.52
C ASN A 108 -1.43 -2.92 -9.03
N PHE A 109 -1.40 -4.07 -8.35
CA PHE A 109 -1.59 -4.14 -6.91
C PHE A 109 -0.58 -3.24 -6.19
N THR A 110 0.71 -3.45 -6.41
CA THR A 110 1.74 -2.79 -5.61
C THR A 110 1.80 -1.27 -5.79
N ILE A 111 1.54 -0.74 -6.97
CA ILE A 111 1.56 0.70 -7.23
C ILE A 111 0.29 1.42 -6.79
N THR A 112 -0.85 0.72 -6.74
CA THR A 112 -2.15 1.30 -6.35
C THR A 112 -2.51 1.04 -4.89
N ARG A 113 -1.82 0.12 -4.22
CA ARG A 113 -2.19 -0.32 -2.86
C ARG A 113 -2.13 0.79 -1.83
N MET A 114 -1.19 1.74 -1.93
CA MET A 114 -1.13 2.87 -0.99
C MET A 114 -2.45 3.66 -0.98
N ALA A 115 -2.94 4.04 -2.17
CA ALA A 115 -4.20 4.74 -2.31
C ALA A 115 -5.42 3.91 -1.90
N ALA A 116 -5.45 2.61 -2.27
CA ALA A 116 -6.55 1.74 -1.86
C ALA A 116 -6.62 1.57 -0.34
N SER A 117 -5.47 1.45 0.32
CA SER A 117 -5.36 1.34 1.79
C SER A 117 -5.81 2.62 2.47
N ALA A 118 -5.32 3.78 2.00
CA ALA A 118 -5.67 5.08 2.54
C ALA A 118 -7.16 5.42 2.32
N ALA A 119 -7.71 5.16 1.14
CA ALA A 119 -9.13 5.37 0.84
C ALA A 119 -10.03 4.54 1.77
N ARG A 120 -9.66 3.27 2.02
CA ARG A 120 -10.37 2.40 2.97
C ARG A 120 -10.32 2.94 4.40
N PHE A 121 -9.16 3.44 4.84
CA PHE A 121 -8.96 3.95 6.18
C PHE A 121 -9.73 5.25 6.44
N TYR A 122 -9.56 6.25 5.55
CA TYR A 122 -10.20 7.56 5.69
C TYR A 122 -11.67 7.59 5.24
N GLY A 123 -12.12 6.59 4.49
CA GLY A 123 -13.49 6.51 3.99
C GLY A 123 -13.74 7.26 2.68
N ALA A 124 -12.69 7.53 1.90
CA ALA A 124 -12.85 8.04 0.53
C ALA A 124 -13.34 6.93 -0.40
N GLN A 125 -14.08 7.32 -1.44
CA GLN A 125 -14.41 6.41 -2.54
C GLN A 125 -13.13 6.06 -3.32
N LEU A 126 -13.13 4.89 -3.96
CA LEU A 126 -12.00 4.39 -4.73
C LEU A 126 -12.45 4.02 -6.15
N GLY A 127 -11.59 4.28 -7.11
CA GLY A 127 -11.75 3.80 -8.46
C GLY A 127 -10.46 3.58 -9.23
N TYR A 128 -10.61 2.96 -10.39
CA TYR A 128 -9.50 2.53 -11.24
C TYR A 128 -9.71 2.93 -12.70
N GLU A 129 -8.62 3.30 -13.35
CA GLU A 129 -8.50 3.72 -14.75
C GLU A 129 -7.22 3.10 -15.35
N PRO A 130 -7.25 2.68 -16.63
CA PRO A 130 -6.08 2.10 -17.28
C PRO A 130 -4.97 3.14 -17.48
N GLY A 131 -3.73 2.71 -17.24
CA GLY A 131 -2.50 3.41 -17.61
C GLY A 131 -1.72 2.75 -18.76
N GLY A 132 -2.30 1.72 -19.41
CA GLY A 132 -1.65 0.95 -20.48
C GLY A 132 -2.63 0.41 -21.53
N PHE A 133 -2.14 -0.50 -22.40
CA PHE A 133 -2.87 -1.04 -23.56
C PHE A 133 -4.23 -1.64 -23.20
N GLY A 134 -4.32 -2.40 -22.10
CA GLY A 134 -5.58 -2.98 -21.62
C GLY A 134 -6.02 -4.18 -22.42
N SER A 135 -5.19 -5.22 -22.54
CA SER A 135 -5.61 -6.52 -23.08
C SER A 135 -6.61 -7.22 -22.15
N MET A 136 -7.17 -8.37 -22.58
CA MET A 136 -8.07 -9.18 -21.76
C MET A 136 -7.54 -9.45 -20.34
N ARG A 137 -6.25 -9.78 -20.17
CA ARG A 137 -5.65 -9.97 -18.84
C ARG A 137 -5.64 -8.69 -18.02
N GLY A 138 -5.36 -7.53 -18.64
CA GLY A 138 -5.42 -6.24 -17.98
C GLY A 138 -6.84 -5.89 -17.56
N VAL A 139 -7.83 -6.12 -18.42
CA VAL A 139 -9.25 -5.89 -18.10
C VAL A 139 -9.70 -6.77 -16.92
N MET A 140 -9.35 -8.06 -16.92
CA MET A 140 -9.69 -8.97 -15.83
C MET A 140 -8.95 -8.64 -14.52
N ALA A 141 -7.68 -8.24 -14.60
CA ALA A 141 -6.90 -7.79 -13.44
C ALA A 141 -7.53 -6.58 -12.75
N ARG A 142 -7.97 -5.58 -13.53
CA ARG A 142 -8.59 -4.35 -13.01
C ARG A 142 -9.99 -4.59 -12.48
N LEU A 143 -10.79 -5.41 -13.17
CA LEU A 143 -12.07 -5.90 -12.66
C LEU A 143 -11.88 -6.58 -11.30
N TYR A 144 -10.91 -7.49 -11.19
CA TYR A 144 -10.58 -8.16 -9.94
C TYR A 144 -10.11 -7.18 -8.86
N ASN A 145 -9.26 -6.20 -9.18
CA ASN A 145 -8.80 -5.22 -8.20
C ASN A 145 -9.97 -4.36 -7.69
N ALA A 146 -10.90 -3.96 -8.58
CA ALA A 146 -12.11 -3.24 -8.21
C ALA A 146 -13.02 -4.06 -7.28
N VAL A 147 -13.25 -5.33 -7.59
CA VAL A 147 -14.06 -6.25 -6.77
C VAL A 147 -13.40 -6.48 -5.40
N SER A 148 -12.10 -6.76 -5.37
CA SER A 148 -11.37 -7.12 -4.15
C SER A 148 -11.10 -5.93 -3.23
N THR A 149 -11.11 -4.70 -3.73
CA THR A 149 -10.93 -3.50 -2.89
C THR A 149 -12.24 -2.83 -2.49
N GLY A 150 -13.36 -3.23 -3.11
CA GLY A 150 -14.66 -2.58 -2.92
C GLY A 150 -14.78 -1.24 -3.64
N ALA A 151 -14.04 -1.05 -4.74
CA ALA A 151 -14.09 0.17 -5.53
C ALA A 151 -15.49 0.43 -6.10
N VAL A 152 -15.86 1.70 -6.19
CA VAL A 152 -17.18 2.15 -6.65
C VAL A 152 -17.13 2.73 -8.05
N HIS A 153 -15.93 2.89 -8.62
CA HIS A 153 -15.73 3.44 -9.95
C HIS A 153 -14.68 2.62 -10.70
N LEU A 154 -15.03 2.15 -11.90
CA LEU A 154 -14.14 1.40 -12.77
C LEU A 154 -14.31 1.92 -14.19
N PHE A 155 -13.24 2.49 -14.73
CA PHE A 155 -13.24 3.14 -16.04
C PHE A 155 -12.43 2.32 -17.06
N TYR A 156 -12.87 2.35 -18.31
CA TYR A 156 -12.17 1.80 -19.47
C TYR A 156 -12.29 2.78 -20.63
N TYR A 157 -11.22 2.97 -21.40
CA TYR A 157 -11.37 3.50 -22.75
C TYR A 157 -12.00 2.42 -23.62
N LEU A 158 -12.81 2.83 -24.60
CA LEU A 158 -13.53 1.89 -25.49
C LEU A 158 -12.58 0.85 -26.11
N GLY A 159 -11.41 1.29 -26.59
CA GLY A 159 -10.40 0.41 -27.18
C GLY A 159 -9.85 -0.67 -26.24
N ASN A 160 -9.84 -0.46 -24.91
CA ASN A 160 -9.42 -1.50 -23.98
C ASN A 160 -10.38 -2.69 -23.95
N LEU A 161 -11.64 -2.50 -24.36
CA LEU A 161 -12.62 -3.58 -24.42
C LEU A 161 -12.77 -4.13 -25.84
N THR A 162 -12.71 -3.27 -26.85
CA THR A 162 -13.10 -3.62 -28.23
C THR A 162 -11.93 -3.81 -29.19
N ALA A 163 -10.72 -3.36 -28.86
CA ALA A 163 -9.55 -3.38 -29.75
C ALA A 163 -8.50 -4.44 -29.33
N ASN A 164 -8.95 -5.54 -28.70
CA ASN A 164 -8.11 -6.70 -28.42
C ASN A 164 -8.95 -7.98 -28.44
N ASP A 165 -8.26 -9.11 -28.49
CA ASP A 165 -8.82 -10.35 -29.02
C ASP A 165 -9.98 -10.94 -28.20
N GLN A 166 -10.11 -10.61 -26.90
CA GLN A 166 -11.05 -11.30 -26.01
C GLN A 166 -11.57 -10.49 -24.81
N ALA A 167 -11.21 -9.21 -24.66
CA ALA A 167 -11.62 -8.44 -23.49
C ALA A 167 -13.14 -8.27 -23.38
N ILE A 168 -13.84 -8.05 -24.49
CA ILE A 168 -15.29 -7.85 -24.48
C ILE A 168 -16.04 -9.11 -24.03
N ASP A 169 -15.66 -10.29 -24.52
CA ASP A 169 -16.30 -11.55 -24.13
C ASP A 169 -16.04 -11.86 -22.65
N ALA A 170 -14.81 -11.66 -22.20
CA ALA A 170 -14.46 -11.80 -20.78
C ALA A 170 -15.25 -10.81 -19.91
N TRP A 171 -15.39 -9.55 -20.35
CA TRP A 171 -16.20 -8.55 -19.67
C TRP A 171 -17.68 -8.95 -19.58
N MET A 172 -18.28 -9.41 -20.67
CA MET A 172 -19.68 -9.87 -20.68
C MET A 172 -19.90 -11.06 -19.74
N LYS A 173 -18.91 -11.95 -19.61
CA LYS A 173 -18.98 -13.10 -18.69
C LYS A 173 -18.78 -12.70 -17.22
N HIS A 174 -17.82 -11.83 -16.93
CA HIS A 174 -17.32 -11.59 -15.57
C HIS A 174 -17.70 -10.23 -14.97
N GLY A 175 -18.16 -9.25 -15.75
CA GLY A 175 -18.46 -7.89 -15.29
C GLY A 175 -19.46 -7.83 -14.12
N LYS A 176 -20.42 -8.76 -14.09
CA LYS A 176 -21.38 -8.95 -12.98
C LYS A 176 -20.75 -9.26 -11.62
N LEU A 177 -19.45 -9.60 -11.56
CA LEU A 177 -18.74 -9.75 -10.29
C LEU A 177 -18.68 -8.42 -9.51
N LEU A 178 -18.81 -7.28 -10.19
CA LEU A 178 -18.95 -5.99 -9.53
C LEU A 178 -20.14 -5.97 -8.57
N ASP A 179 -21.25 -6.62 -8.88
CA ASP A 179 -22.43 -6.67 -8.00
C ASP A 179 -22.20 -7.49 -6.73
N GLN A 180 -21.11 -8.26 -6.69
CA GLN A 180 -20.71 -9.08 -5.54
C GLN A 180 -19.56 -8.45 -4.74
N ARG A 181 -19.09 -7.27 -5.14
CA ARG A 181 -18.02 -6.57 -4.43
C ARG A 181 -18.41 -6.28 -2.98
N ALA A 182 -17.43 -6.34 -2.09
CA ALA A 182 -17.58 -5.96 -0.70
C ALA A 182 -16.22 -5.46 -0.19
N LYS A 183 -16.20 -4.88 1.00
CA LYS A 183 -14.94 -4.47 1.62
C LYS A 183 -14.11 -5.73 1.92
N PRO A 184 -12.79 -5.71 1.69
CA PRO A 184 -11.92 -6.80 2.05
C PRO A 184 -11.64 -6.81 3.56
N VAL A 185 -11.43 -8.02 4.07
CA VAL A 185 -10.99 -8.28 5.44
C VAL A 185 -9.47 -8.39 5.41
N ILE A 186 -8.79 -7.29 5.78
CA ILE A 186 -7.33 -7.19 5.77
C ILE A 186 -6.86 -6.86 7.19
N GLU A 187 -5.98 -7.70 7.73
CA GLU A 187 -5.45 -7.58 9.10
C GLU A 187 -3.91 -7.56 9.13
N VAL A 188 -3.28 -7.53 7.96
CA VAL A 188 -1.83 -7.42 7.79
C VAL A 188 -1.55 -6.09 7.11
N GLY A 189 -0.70 -5.28 7.74
CA GLY A 189 -0.16 -4.06 7.16
C GLY A 189 1.30 -4.27 6.76
N ALA A 190 1.70 -3.75 5.60
CA ALA A 190 3.10 -3.49 5.30
C ALA A 190 3.38 -2.01 5.60
N PHE A 191 4.36 -1.74 6.46
CA PHE A 191 4.75 -0.38 6.79
C PHE A 191 5.30 0.33 5.56
N TYR A 192 4.64 1.43 5.18
CA TYR A 192 5.02 2.27 4.06
C TYR A 192 5.73 3.50 4.64
N SER A 193 7.06 3.42 4.77
CA SER A 193 7.85 4.50 5.37
C SER A 193 7.94 5.70 4.43
N ASP A 194 7.11 6.71 4.69
CA ASP A 194 7.17 8.00 4.00
C ASP A 194 8.55 8.66 4.21
N THR A 195 9.15 8.50 5.39
CA THR A 195 10.47 9.03 5.71
C THR A 195 11.57 8.38 4.87
N ALA A 196 11.61 7.04 4.82
CA ALA A 196 12.61 6.34 4.03
C ALA A 196 12.48 6.67 2.55
N LEU A 197 11.23 6.79 2.05
CA LEU A 197 10.93 7.19 0.68
C LEU A 197 11.40 8.60 0.33
N LYS A 198 11.41 9.53 1.30
CA LYS A 198 11.95 10.89 1.12
C LYS A 198 13.48 10.93 1.14
N LEU A 199 14.10 10.00 1.87
CA LEU A 199 15.55 9.91 2.03
C LEU A 199 16.25 9.14 0.91
N ASP A 200 15.60 8.11 0.37
CA ASP A 200 16.22 7.17 -0.56
C ASP A 200 15.28 6.85 -1.72
N ASP A 201 15.80 6.96 -2.93
CA ASP A 201 15.07 6.69 -4.16
C ASP A 201 14.77 5.20 -4.36
N GLU A 202 15.57 4.31 -3.77
CA GLU A 202 15.43 2.87 -3.96
C GLU A 202 14.06 2.34 -3.52
N VAL A 203 13.40 3.04 -2.58
CA VAL A 203 12.22 2.50 -1.90
C VAL A 203 11.11 2.31 -2.93
N VAL A 204 10.81 3.33 -3.75
CA VAL A 204 9.79 3.19 -4.80
C VAL A 204 10.12 3.91 -6.11
N ARG A 205 11.14 4.79 -6.22
CA ARG A 205 11.39 5.58 -7.45
C ARG A 205 11.53 4.68 -8.67
N TYR A 206 12.31 3.62 -8.56
CA TYR A 206 12.50 2.65 -9.61
C TYR A 206 11.44 1.55 -9.53
N ARG A 207 10.23 1.77 -10.08
CA ARG A 207 9.07 0.84 -10.01
C ARG A 207 9.40 -0.65 -10.18
N TRP A 208 10.25 -1.00 -11.13
CA TRP A 208 10.65 -2.38 -11.40
C TRP A 208 11.91 -2.85 -10.65
N GLY A 209 12.74 -1.91 -10.19
CA GLY A 209 13.97 -2.17 -9.43
C GLY A 209 13.82 -2.01 -7.91
N SER A 210 12.64 -1.59 -7.44
CA SER A 210 12.36 -1.34 -6.03
C SER A 210 12.29 -2.66 -5.25
N THR A 211 13.08 -2.74 -4.18
CA THR A 211 13.02 -3.88 -3.26
C THR A 211 11.68 -3.93 -2.53
N PHE A 212 11.14 -2.77 -2.13
CA PHE A 212 9.82 -2.68 -1.50
C PHE A 212 8.74 -3.31 -2.39
N PHE A 213 8.67 -2.95 -3.67
CA PHE A 213 7.69 -3.55 -4.59
C PHE A 213 7.99 -5.02 -4.90
N THR A 214 9.26 -5.42 -4.96
CA THR A 214 9.63 -6.83 -5.13
C THR A 214 9.15 -7.70 -3.96
N VAL A 215 9.30 -7.23 -2.74
CA VAL A 215 8.77 -7.90 -1.53
C VAL A 215 7.25 -7.85 -1.52
N ALA A 216 6.64 -6.70 -1.83
CA ALA A 216 5.19 -6.54 -1.85
C ALA A 216 4.50 -7.43 -2.90
N ARG A 217 5.10 -7.64 -4.08
CA ARG A 217 4.60 -8.59 -5.09
C ARG A 217 4.63 -10.03 -4.54
N ALA A 218 5.73 -10.45 -3.91
CA ALA A 218 5.84 -11.78 -3.31
C ALA A 218 4.87 -11.98 -2.14
N PHE A 219 4.63 -10.96 -1.31
CA PHE A 219 3.57 -10.99 -0.31
C PHE A 219 2.21 -11.20 -0.96
N ARG A 220 1.94 -10.46 -2.04
CA ARG A 220 0.65 -10.49 -2.71
C ARG A 220 0.33 -11.86 -3.33
N GLU A 221 1.35 -12.59 -3.78
CA GLU A 221 1.21 -13.98 -4.23
C GLU A 221 0.67 -14.89 -3.12
N LEU A 222 0.93 -14.60 -1.85
CA LEU A 222 0.60 -15.50 -0.74
C LEU A 222 -0.57 -15.01 0.12
N PHE A 223 -0.71 -13.70 0.32
CA PHE A 223 -1.75 -13.10 1.16
C PHE A 223 -2.13 -11.69 0.71
N ASP A 224 -3.29 -11.21 1.16
CA ASP A 224 -3.73 -9.82 0.96
C ASP A 224 -3.31 -8.94 2.15
N PHE A 225 -2.96 -7.70 1.87
CA PHE A 225 -2.44 -6.75 2.85
C PHE A 225 -2.67 -5.31 2.40
N ASP A 226 -2.62 -4.40 3.37
CA ASP A 226 -2.65 -2.95 3.12
C ASP A 226 -1.24 -2.38 3.28
N TYR A 227 -0.98 -1.26 2.61
CA TYR A 227 0.14 -0.39 2.99
C TYR A 227 -0.31 0.56 4.10
N VAL A 228 0.55 0.78 5.08
CA VAL A 228 0.26 1.62 6.23
C VAL A 228 1.32 2.72 6.32
N SER A 229 0.96 3.92 5.85
CA SER A 229 1.84 5.09 5.85
C SER A 229 2.03 5.69 7.23
N GLU A 230 3.03 6.57 7.38
CA GLU A 230 3.30 7.28 8.63
C GLU A 230 2.16 8.22 9.00
N GLN A 231 1.54 8.85 8.00
CA GLN A 231 0.34 9.67 8.20
C GLN A 231 -0.84 8.82 8.70
N MET A 232 -1.07 7.64 8.10
CA MET A 232 -2.11 6.72 8.56
C MET A 232 -1.86 6.23 10.00
N ILE A 233 -0.62 5.93 10.36
CA ILE A 233 -0.25 5.57 11.73
C ILE A 233 -0.52 6.72 12.68
N SER A 234 -0.12 7.93 12.30
CA SER A 234 -0.33 9.14 13.09
C SER A 234 -1.81 9.42 13.36
N ASP A 235 -2.65 9.12 12.37
CA ASP A 235 -4.12 9.27 12.42
C ASP A 235 -4.84 8.04 13.02
N GLY A 236 -4.10 7.03 13.48
CA GLY A 236 -4.65 5.92 14.27
C GLY A 236 -5.10 4.69 13.47
N ALA A 237 -4.43 4.36 12.37
CA ALA A 237 -4.77 3.19 11.55
C ALA A 237 -4.42 1.83 12.20
N LEU A 238 -3.39 1.78 13.06
CA LEU A 238 -2.81 0.53 13.58
C LEU A 238 -3.80 -0.44 14.26
N PRO A 239 -4.82 -0.02 15.03
CA PRO A 239 -5.77 -0.95 15.67
C PRO A 239 -6.54 -1.87 14.70
N ARG A 240 -6.58 -1.54 13.40
CA ARG A 240 -7.20 -2.37 12.36
C ARG A 240 -6.37 -3.61 12.00
N TYR A 241 -5.08 -3.59 12.30
CA TYR A 241 -4.13 -4.64 11.92
C TYR A 241 -3.74 -5.48 13.14
N LYS A 242 -3.44 -6.76 12.89
CA LYS A 242 -2.84 -7.68 13.87
C LYS A 242 -1.33 -7.78 13.69
N ILE A 243 -0.88 -7.63 12.45
CA ILE A 243 0.53 -7.76 12.06
C ILE A 243 0.92 -6.53 11.24
N LEU A 244 2.07 -5.93 11.57
CA LEU A 244 2.72 -4.88 10.79
C LEU A 244 4.10 -5.37 10.36
N VAL A 245 4.36 -5.36 9.05
CA VAL A 245 5.60 -5.86 8.46
C VAL A 245 6.42 -4.71 7.88
N PHE A 246 7.65 -4.56 8.32
CA PHE A 246 8.63 -3.69 7.69
C PHE A 246 9.17 -4.38 6.43
N ALA A 247 8.50 -4.16 5.29
CA ALA A 247 8.84 -4.79 4.02
C ALA A 247 10.17 -4.28 3.45
N TRP A 248 10.44 -2.98 3.60
CA TRP A 248 11.68 -2.29 3.27
C TRP A 248 11.65 -0.88 3.90
N GLY A 249 12.82 -0.23 4.07
CA GLY A 249 12.90 1.15 4.57
C GLY A 249 12.71 1.26 6.09
N PRO A 250 13.74 0.94 6.91
CA PRO A 250 13.60 0.87 8.37
C PRO A 250 13.61 2.24 9.07
N VAL A 251 13.87 3.34 8.35
CA VAL A 251 13.97 4.68 8.93
C VAL A 251 12.60 5.34 8.99
N THR A 252 12.22 5.95 10.11
CA THR A 252 10.96 6.70 10.26
C THR A 252 11.08 7.86 11.26
N GLU A 253 10.09 8.74 11.35
CA GLU A 253 10.05 9.78 12.39
C GLU A 253 9.82 9.16 13.79
N LYS A 254 10.45 9.73 14.82
CA LYS A 254 10.32 9.26 16.20
C LYS A 254 8.86 9.09 16.67
N PRO A 255 7.94 10.06 16.46
CA PRO A 255 6.55 9.93 16.89
C PRO A 255 5.77 8.83 16.16
N VAL A 256 6.24 8.37 15.00
CA VAL A 256 5.64 7.25 14.27
C VAL A 256 6.10 5.94 14.90
N LEU A 257 7.41 5.81 15.15
CA LEU A 257 7.97 4.63 15.79
C LEU A 257 7.42 4.43 17.22
N GLU A 258 7.22 5.51 17.97
CA GLU A 258 6.56 5.50 19.29
C GLU A 258 5.11 5.00 19.22
N ARG A 259 4.36 5.36 18.18
CA ARG A 259 3.00 4.86 17.97
C ARG A 259 2.98 3.38 17.60
N ILE A 260 3.92 2.93 16.78
CA ILE A 260 4.11 1.51 16.49
C ILE A 260 4.44 0.76 17.78
N ASP A 261 5.37 1.26 18.59
CA ASP A 261 5.73 0.67 19.89
C ASP A 261 4.51 0.57 20.81
N GLN A 262 3.75 1.65 20.95
CA GLN A 262 2.54 1.64 21.77
C GLN A 262 1.50 0.61 21.29
N TRP A 263 1.35 0.44 19.97
CA TRP A 263 0.48 -0.59 19.40
C TRP A 263 1.02 -2.01 19.65
N VAL A 264 2.32 -2.25 19.49
CA VAL A 264 2.97 -3.52 19.85
C VAL A 264 2.72 -3.82 21.32
N ARG A 265 2.99 -2.87 22.23
CA ARG A 265 2.76 -3.03 23.67
C ARG A 265 1.31 -3.35 24.03
N ASN A 266 0.36 -2.96 23.17
CA ASN A 266 -1.07 -3.25 23.31
C ASN A 266 -1.52 -4.58 22.67
N GLY A 267 -0.61 -5.39 22.13
CA GLY A 267 -0.91 -6.71 21.56
C GLY A 267 -0.65 -6.85 20.06
N GLY A 268 -0.14 -5.80 19.40
CA GLY A 268 0.28 -5.86 18.00
C GLY A 268 1.50 -6.76 17.79
N THR A 269 1.65 -7.30 16.58
CA THR A 269 2.86 -8.04 16.16
C THR A 269 3.62 -7.25 15.10
N VAL A 270 4.85 -6.85 15.39
CA VAL A 270 5.75 -6.25 14.40
C VAL A 270 6.71 -7.31 13.84
N ILE A 271 6.93 -7.31 12.53
CA ILE A 271 7.90 -8.15 11.83
C ILE A 271 8.89 -7.26 11.09
N PHE A 272 10.19 -7.49 11.27
CA PHE A 272 11.24 -6.79 10.51
C PHE A 272 12.44 -7.69 10.24
N GLY A 273 13.16 -7.40 9.17
CA GLY A 273 14.40 -8.09 8.80
C GLY A 273 15.60 -7.14 8.85
N PRO A 274 16.56 -7.28 9.78
CA PRO A 274 17.70 -6.37 9.88
C PRO A 274 18.70 -6.49 8.72
N ARG A 275 18.71 -7.62 8.02
CA ARG A 275 19.67 -7.82 6.92
C ARG A 275 19.38 -6.88 5.74
N SER A 276 20.47 -6.47 5.10
CA SER A 276 20.62 -5.43 4.07
C SER A 276 20.44 -3.98 4.49
N ARG A 277 19.50 -3.61 5.39
CA ARG A 277 19.25 -2.19 5.71
C ARG A 277 19.21 -1.82 7.20
N GLY A 278 19.36 -2.77 8.10
CA GLY A 278 19.40 -2.53 9.54
C GLY A 278 18.03 -2.56 10.23
N ASN A 279 18.06 -2.31 11.54
CA ASN A 279 16.88 -2.30 12.40
C ASN A 279 16.02 -1.04 12.19
N PRO A 280 14.71 -1.09 12.51
CA PRO A 280 13.88 0.09 12.65
C PRO A 280 14.55 1.17 13.52
N ILE A 281 14.63 2.40 13.01
CA ILE A 281 15.40 3.48 13.62
C ILE A 281 14.78 4.84 13.30
N THR A 282 15.01 5.85 14.13
CA THR A 282 14.58 7.21 13.80
C THR A 282 15.48 7.86 12.74
N VAL A 283 15.02 8.96 12.14
CA VAL A 283 15.83 9.81 11.22
C VAL A 283 17.16 10.20 11.86
N GLU A 284 17.15 10.54 13.14
CA GLU A 284 18.30 10.94 13.96
C GLU A 284 19.20 9.77 14.37
N GLY A 285 18.79 8.51 14.12
CA GLY A 285 19.56 7.33 14.50
C GLY A 285 19.23 6.77 15.89
N ASP A 286 18.10 7.12 16.49
CA ASP A 286 17.66 6.52 17.76
C ASP A 286 17.11 5.11 17.53
N SER A 287 17.81 4.10 18.04
CA SER A 287 17.44 2.67 17.98
C SER A 287 16.73 2.16 19.23
N SER A 288 16.52 3.00 20.24
CA SER A 288 16.10 2.57 21.58
C SER A 288 14.80 1.76 21.61
N ILE A 289 13.86 2.04 20.70
CA ILE A 289 12.62 1.26 20.57
C ILE A 289 12.92 -0.14 20.04
N CYS A 290 13.72 -0.25 18.97
CA CYS A 290 14.07 -1.55 18.42
C CYS A 290 14.94 -2.36 19.38
N ASP A 291 15.84 -1.72 20.12
CA ASP A 291 16.67 -2.41 21.11
C ASP A 291 15.80 -3.03 22.23
N ARG A 292 14.73 -2.34 22.66
CA ARG A 292 13.73 -2.91 23.57
C ARG A 292 13.01 -4.10 22.96
N TRP A 293 12.55 -3.99 21.71
CA TRP A 293 11.90 -5.09 21.00
C TRP A 293 12.81 -6.33 20.91
N LEU A 294 14.09 -6.15 20.61
CA LEU A 294 15.07 -7.23 20.53
C LEU A 294 15.39 -7.84 21.90
N ALA A 295 15.32 -7.04 22.98
CA ALA A 295 15.41 -7.52 24.35
C ALA A 295 14.14 -8.22 24.85
N GLY A 296 13.07 -8.26 24.04
CA GLY A 296 11.78 -8.87 24.39
C GLY A 296 10.82 -7.93 25.15
N ASP A 297 11.19 -6.67 25.40
CA ASP A 297 10.30 -5.68 26.00
C ASP A 297 9.29 -5.18 24.97
N THR A 298 8.19 -5.92 24.84
CA THR A 298 7.14 -5.71 23.84
C THR A 298 5.74 -5.64 24.45
N GLY A 299 5.63 -5.53 25.78
CA GLY A 299 4.35 -5.53 26.49
C GLY A 299 3.52 -6.78 26.20
N LYS A 300 2.28 -6.60 25.71
CA LYS A 300 1.37 -7.71 25.35
C LYS A 300 1.57 -8.24 23.94
N GLY A 301 2.35 -7.54 23.12
CA GLY A 301 2.56 -7.89 21.71
C GLY A 301 3.81 -8.70 21.50
N ARG A 302 4.32 -8.63 20.27
CA ARG A 302 5.51 -9.37 19.84
C ARG A 302 6.29 -8.57 18.82
N ALA A 303 7.61 -8.69 18.88
CA ALA A 303 8.51 -8.32 17.81
C ALA A 303 9.16 -9.60 17.28
N ILE A 304 9.07 -9.81 15.96
CA ILE A 304 9.59 -11.00 15.30
C ILE A 304 10.64 -10.57 14.28
N VAL A 305 11.82 -11.16 14.41
CA VAL A 305 12.97 -10.85 13.54
C VAL A 305 13.09 -11.91 12.46
N TRP A 306 13.11 -11.48 11.19
CA TRP A 306 13.49 -12.31 10.06
C TRP A 306 15.01 -12.30 9.90
N HIS A 307 15.66 -13.45 10.05
CA HIS A 307 17.12 -13.58 9.96
C HIS A 307 17.63 -13.96 8.56
N GLY A 308 16.74 -14.27 7.62
CA GLY A 308 17.11 -14.55 6.23
C GLY A 308 17.33 -13.29 5.41
N ASP A 309 17.68 -13.47 4.15
CA ASP A 309 17.77 -12.38 3.19
C ASP A 309 16.36 -11.99 2.70
N LEU A 310 16.19 -10.72 2.32
CA LEU A 310 14.93 -10.23 1.75
C LEU A 310 14.81 -10.57 0.25
N ILE A 311 15.92 -10.91 -0.41
CA ILE A 311 15.99 -11.32 -1.80
C ILE A 311 16.68 -12.69 -1.87
N PRO A 312 16.05 -13.72 -2.48
CA PRO A 312 14.73 -13.70 -3.11
C PRO A 312 13.58 -13.58 -2.09
N SER A 313 12.58 -12.77 -2.41
CA SER A 313 11.51 -12.35 -1.48
C SER A 313 10.50 -13.44 -1.10
N GLY A 314 10.48 -14.55 -1.83
CA GLY A 314 9.59 -15.69 -1.56
C GLY A 314 9.75 -16.25 -0.14
N TYR A 315 10.98 -16.42 0.35
CA TYR A 315 11.21 -16.97 1.70
C TYR A 315 10.66 -16.06 2.80
N PHE A 316 10.83 -14.74 2.65
CA PHE A 316 10.27 -13.80 3.61
C PHE A 316 8.73 -13.77 3.53
N ALA A 317 8.17 -13.85 2.33
CA ALA A 317 6.72 -13.93 2.14
C ALA A 317 6.12 -15.20 2.79
N GLU A 318 6.76 -16.35 2.61
CA GLU A 318 6.35 -17.62 3.23
C GLU A 318 6.44 -17.56 4.75
N PHE A 319 7.50 -16.96 5.29
CA PHE A 319 7.66 -16.73 6.71
C PHE A 319 6.52 -15.88 7.30
N VAL A 320 6.18 -14.77 6.64
CA VAL A 320 5.07 -13.90 7.06
C VAL A 320 3.73 -14.65 6.96
N ARG A 321 3.50 -15.38 5.86
CA ARG A 321 2.31 -16.25 5.69
C ARG A 321 2.19 -17.25 6.84
N ASP A 322 3.28 -17.91 7.21
CA ASP A 322 3.28 -18.89 8.29
C ASP A 322 2.91 -18.24 9.64
N ILE A 323 3.38 -17.03 9.91
CA ILE A 323 2.98 -16.25 11.09
C ILE A 323 1.49 -15.92 11.04
N ILE A 324 0.96 -15.47 9.89
CA ILE A 324 -0.47 -15.21 9.71
C ILE A 324 -1.28 -16.46 10.06
N THR A 325 -0.92 -17.63 9.54
CA THR A 325 -1.67 -18.86 9.77
C THR A 325 -1.69 -19.35 11.23
N ARG A 326 -0.67 -18.99 12.02
CA ARG A 326 -0.51 -19.38 13.44
C ARG A 326 -1.02 -18.33 14.42
N THR A 327 -1.27 -17.10 13.97
CA THR A 327 -1.72 -16.01 14.84
C THR A 327 -3.22 -16.11 15.10
N GLU A 328 -3.61 -16.56 16.30
CA GLU A 328 -5.01 -16.84 16.64
C GLU A 328 -5.95 -15.63 16.53
N SER A 329 -5.43 -14.42 16.79
CA SER A 329 -6.18 -13.18 16.70
C SER A 329 -6.47 -12.73 15.27
N VAL A 330 -5.85 -13.36 14.26
CA VAL A 330 -6.19 -13.15 12.84
C VAL A 330 -7.49 -13.90 12.51
N ASN A 331 -8.37 -13.21 11.79
CA ASN A 331 -9.64 -13.67 11.30
C ASN A 331 -9.53 -15.09 10.72
N PRO A 332 -10.35 -16.06 11.18
CA PRO A 332 -10.27 -17.44 10.73
C PRO A 332 -10.36 -17.60 9.20
N ARG A 333 -11.11 -16.75 8.50
CA ARG A 333 -11.22 -16.79 7.03
C ARG A 333 -9.93 -16.35 6.35
N VAL A 334 -9.25 -15.33 6.88
CA VAL A 334 -7.93 -14.90 6.39
C VAL A 334 -6.89 -16.01 6.61
N ARG A 335 -6.89 -16.64 7.79
CA ARG A 335 -6.01 -17.79 8.07
C ARG A 335 -6.31 -18.99 7.18
N ALA A 336 -7.57 -19.27 6.88
CA ALA A 336 -7.97 -20.35 5.97
C ALA A 336 -7.53 -20.05 4.54
N ALA A 337 -7.73 -18.83 4.06
CA ALA A 337 -7.30 -18.41 2.73
C ALA A 337 -5.77 -18.47 2.56
N ALA A 338 -5.00 -18.08 3.58
CA ALA A 338 -3.55 -18.20 3.60
C ALA A 338 -3.03 -19.66 3.61
N LYS A 339 -3.88 -20.64 3.89
CA LYS A 339 -3.57 -22.09 3.88
C LYS A 339 -3.97 -22.79 2.57
N MET A 340 -4.56 -22.08 1.61
CA MET A 340 -4.96 -22.68 0.34
C MET A 340 -3.72 -23.20 -0.41
N ASP A 341 -3.86 -24.38 -1.00
CA ASP A 341 -2.87 -24.90 -1.94
C ASP A 341 -3.24 -24.39 -3.35
N LYS A 342 -2.40 -23.50 -3.87
CA LYS A 342 -2.61 -22.76 -5.11
C LYS A 342 -1.29 -22.38 -5.76
N PRO A 343 -1.25 -22.19 -7.10
CA PRO A 343 -0.13 -21.52 -7.75
C PRO A 343 0.06 -20.08 -7.27
N ASN A 344 1.30 -19.57 -7.35
CA ASN A 344 1.60 -18.16 -7.04
C ASN A 344 0.91 -17.17 -7.99
N THR A 345 0.52 -17.62 -9.18
CA THR A 345 -0.24 -16.80 -10.13
C THR A 345 -1.73 -16.66 -9.77
N VAL A 346 -2.21 -17.37 -8.75
CA VAL A 346 -3.59 -17.22 -8.27
C VAL A 346 -3.61 -16.28 -7.06
N PHE A 347 -4.26 -15.14 -7.21
CA PHE A 347 -4.41 -14.12 -6.17
C PHE A 347 -5.76 -14.28 -5.47
N TRP A 348 -5.82 -13.93 -4.18
CA TRP A 348 -7.06 -13.99 -3.40
C TRP A 348 -7.23 -12.79 -2.46
N SER A 349 -8.48 -12.48 -2.13
CA SER A 349 -8.88 -11.50 -1.11
C SER A 349 -10.13 -11.99 -0.40
N VAL A 350 -10.12 -12.01 0.93
CA VAL A 350 -11.31 -12.34 1.75
C VAL A 350 -12.18 -11.10 1.86
N LEU A 351 -13.49 -11.24 1.71
CA LEU A 351 -14.45 -10.14 1.73
C LEU A 351 -15.41 -10.22 2.92
N GLU A 352 -15.91 -9.07 3.37
CA GLU A 352 -16.84 -8.96 4.51
C GLU A 352 -18.15 -9.72 4.29
N ASN A 353 -18.58 -9.88 3.03
CA ASN A 353 -19.76 -10.69 2.67
C ASN A 353 -19.52 -12.20 2.77
N GLY A 354 -18.34 -12.62 3.23
CA GLY A 354 -17.96 -14.03 3.44
C GLY A 354 -17.38 -14.74 2.24
N LYS A 355 -17.35 -14.10 1.06
CA LYS A 355 -16.74 -14.66 -0.13
C LYS A 355 -15.23 -14.46 -0.16
N VAL A 356 -14.56 -15.28 -0.96
CA VAL A 356 -13.16 -15.08 -1.36
C VAL A 356 -13.14 -14.74 -2.85
N ALA A 357 -12.67 -13.54 -3.17
CA ALA A 357 -12.42 -13.13 -4.54
C ALA A 357 -11.08 -13.71 -4.99
N MET A 358 -11.04 -14.40 -6.12
CA MET A 358 -9.84 -15.02 -6.68
C MET A 358 -9.58 -14.55 -8.12
N LEU A 359 -8.31 -14.50 -8.53
CA LEU A 359 -7.89 -14.24 -9.91
C LEU A 359 -6.78 -15.21 -10.29
N ASN A 360 -6.98 -15.99 -11.35
CA ASN A 360 -5.90 -16.76 -11.96
C ASN A 360 -5.18 -15.89 -13.00
N PHE A 361 -4.07 -15.25 -12.62
CA PHE A 361 -3.32 -14.38 -13.53
C PHE A 361 -2.24 -15.15 -14.32
N ASN A 362 -2.64 -16.25 -14.95
CA ASN A 362 -1.79 -17.07 -15.81
C ASN A 362 -2.49 -17.33 -17.15
N GLY A 363 -1.71 -17.58 -18.20
CA GLY A 363 -2.19 -18.01 -19.51
C GLY A 363 -2.66 -19.48 -19.55
N LYS A 364 -2.63 -20.19 -18.41
CA LYS A 364 -3.05 -21.59 -18.29
C LYS A 364 -4.11 -21.74 -17.19
N PRO A 365 -4.98 -22.76 -17.26
CA PRO A 365 -5.86 -23.10 -16.16
C PRO A 365 -5.09 -23.35 -14.86
N ALA A 366 -5.70 -23.02 -13.73
CA ALA A 366 -5.16 -23.26 -12.40
C ALA A 366 -6.15 -24.06 -11.55
N THR A 367 -5.61 -24.94 -10.71
CA THR A 367 -6.36 -25.67 -9.70
C THR A 367 -6.01 -25.12 -8.33
N VAL A 368 -7.03 -24.85 -7.51
CA VAL A 368 -6.86 -24.42 -6.13
C VAL A 368 -7.61 -25.36 -5.20
N LYS A 369 -6.91 -25.85 -4.18
CA LYS A 369 -7.53 -26.59 -3.07
C LYS A 369 -7.73 -25.66 -1.89
N LEU A 370 -9.00 -25.37 -1.60
CA LEU A 370 -9.40 -24.55 -0.47
C LEU A 370 -9.06 -25.26 0.85
N ALA A 371 -8.96 -24.50 1.95
CA ALA A 371 -8.73 -25.07 3.28
C ALA A 371 -9.82 -26.05 3.73
N SER A 372 -11.03 -25.94 3.18
CA SER A 372 -12.12 -26.91 3.39
C SER A 372 -11.91 -28.25 2.67
N GLY A 373 -10.88 -28.36 1.82
CA GLY A 373 -10.63 -29.51 0.96
C GLY A 373 -11.32 -29.44 -0.40
N LYS A 374 -12.25 -28.49 -0.61
CA LYS A 374 -12.90 -28.26 -1.91
C LYS A 374 -11.87 -27.84 -2.96
N VAL A 375 -11.97 -28.42 -4.14
CA VAL A 375 -11.11 -28.11 -5.30
C VAL A 375 -11.89 -27.22 -6.27
N VAL A 376 -11.23 -26.16 -6.75
CA VAL A 376 -11.76 -25.20 -7.70
C VAL A 376 -10.81 -25.12 -8.89
N THR A 377 -11.36 -25.17 -10.10
CA THR A 377 -10.59 -24.98 -11.34
C THR A 377 -10.94 -23.62 -11.94
N MET A 378 -9.92 -22.85 -12.28
CA MET A 378 -10.04 -21.52 -12.87
C MET A 378 -9.40 -21.52 -14.26
N GLY A 379 -10.09 -20.97 -15.25
CA GLY A 379 -9.54 -20.72 -16.58
C GLY A 379 -8.43 -19.65 -16.58
N PRO A 380 -7.72 -19.48 -17.71
CA PRO A 380 -6.72 -18.43 -17.86
C PRO A 380 -7.31 -17.03 -17.60
N TYR A 381 -6.59 -16.19 -16.85
CA TYR A 381 -6.98 -14.81 -16.52
C TYR A 381 -8.37 -14.66 -15.86
N GLU A 382 -8.94 -15.74 -15.33
CA GLU A 382 -10.31 -15.77 -14.85
C GLU A 382 -10.41 -15.18 -13.43
N PRO A 383 -11.26 -14.16 -13.21
CA PRO A 383 -11.70 -13.79 -11.88
C PRO A 383 -12.90 -14.66 -11.45
N MET A 384 -12.93 -15.04 -10.18
CA MET A 384 -13.98 -15.87 -9.59
C MET A 384 -14.29 -15.42 -8.16
N MET A 385 -15.52 -15.70 -7.71
CA MET A 385 -15.93 -15.58 -6.31
C MET A 385 -16.27 -16.96 -5.78
N VAL A 386 -15.69 -17.35 -4.65
CA VAL A 386 -15.98 -18.61 -3.97
C VAL A 386 -16.47 -18.36 -2.56
N GLU A 387 -17.25 -19.31 -2.02
CA GLU A 387 -17.77 -19.30 -0.64
C GLU A 387 -16.94 -20.19 0.29
#